data_AF-A0A498HEV3-F1
#
_entry.id   AF-A0A498HEV3-F1
#
_cell.length_a   1.000
_cell.length_b   1.000
_cell.length_c   1.000
_cell.angle_alpha   90.00
_cell.angle_beta   90.00
_cell.angle_gamma   90.00
#
_symmetry.space_group_name_H-M   'P 1'
#
loop_
_entity.id
_entity.type
_entity.pdbx_description
1 polymer ?
#
loop_
_entity_poly.entity_id
_entity_poly.type
_entity_poly.pdbx_seq_one_letter_code
_entity_poly.pdbx_strand_id
1 'polypeptide(L)'
;MDRLGEVGRSNDNRTDWAERAAVATLSVNGNCLGWAATDESGVLSPYKFTRRDLRNDDVSIRITHCGICYADVGFPRNKDGNAKYPMVPGHEIAGIVQEVGPNVHGFKVGDHVGVGIFVNSCRDCDYCRDGQEISCEKGAVLTYNHVDADGTITKGGFSSYIVAHERLVFSMSNVMCQPVLLYHHLL
;
A
#
# COMPACT_ATOMS: atom_id res chain seq x y z
N MET A 1 -55.41 11.88 30.26
CA MET A 1 -55.63 10.71 29.39
C MET A 1 -56.24 11.27 28.11
N ASP A 2 -55.57 11.44 26.98
CA ASP A 2 -54.30 10.91 26.48
C ASP A 2 -53.73 11.88 25.41
N ARG A 3 -52.41 12.02 25.45
CA ARG A 3 -51.41 12.20 24.36
C ARG A 3 -51.54 13.37 23.39
N LEU A 4 -50.74 14.39 23.68
CA LEU A 4 -50.11 15.30 22.72
C LEU A 4 -48.86 14.64 22.09
N GLY A 5 -48.61 14.92 20.81
CA GLY A 5 -47.25 14.97 20.26
C GLY A 5 -46.97 14.05 19.07
N GLU A 6 -47.26 14.52 17.85
CA GLU A 6 -46.50 14.15 16.65
C GLU A 6 -45.63 15.33 16.21
N VAL A 7 -44.55 14.95 15.51
CA VAL A 7 -43.63 15.76 14.68
C VAL A 7 -42.35 16.24 15.37
N GLY A 8 -41.25 15.56 15.01
CA GLY A 8 -39.88 15.98 15.23
C GLY A 8 -38.89 14.95 14.69
N ARG A 9 -38.81 14.80 13.36
CA ARG A 9 -37.65 14.16 12.70
C ARG A 9 -36.42 15.04 12.97
N SER A 10 -35.45 14.56 13.75
CA SER A 10 -34.12 15.17 13.83
C SER A 10 -33.06 14.26 13.22
N ASN A 11 -32.56 14.76 12.10
CA ASN A 11 -31.35 14.48 11.32
C ASN A 11 -30.25 13.56 11.88
N ASP A 12 -29.86 12.64 10.99
CA ASP A 12 -28.48 12.40 10.51
C ASP A 12 -27.39 12.12 11.54
N ASN A 13 -27.19 10.83 11.84
CA ASN A 13 -26.11 10.28 12.67
C ASN A 13 -24.74 10.26 11.94
N ARG A 14 -24.38 11.36 11.26
CA ARG A 14 -23.17 11.47 10.42
C ARG A 14 -21.89 11.88 11.16
N THR A 15 -21.94 12.05 12.49
CA THR A 15 -20.80 12.56 13.27
C THR A 15 -20.13 11.54 14.20
N ASP A 16 -20.56 10.27 14.22
CA ASP A 16 -20.02 9.25 15.14
C ASP A 16 -18.70 8.58 14.66
N TRP A 17 -18.27 8.81 13.42
CA TRP A 17 -17.02 8.21 12.91
C TRP A 17 -15.75 8.91 13.43
N ALA A 18 -15.86 10.18 13.84
CA ALA A 18 -14.72 10.97 14.30
C ALA A 18 -14.32 10.63 15.75
N GLU A 19 -15.27 10.28 16.62
CA GLU A 19 -15.00 10.01 18.03
C GLU A 19 -14.59 8.55 18.30
N ARG A 20 -14.99 7.59 17.46
CA ARG A 20 -14.56 6.18 17.59
C ARG A 20 -13.12 5.93 17.15
N ALA A 21 -12.47 6.91 16.54
CA ALA A 21 -11.05 6.86 16.17
C ALA A 21 -10.10 7.05 17.38
N ALA A 22 -10.61 7.43 18.54
CA ALA A 22 -9.79 7.87 19.67
C ALA A 22 -9.47 6.80 20.74
N VAL A 23 -9.86 5.54 20.56
CA VAL A 23 -9.56 4.48 21.56
C VAL A 23 -8.96 3.23 20.91
N ALA A 24 -7.71 3.38 20.48
CA ALA A 24 -6.77 2.27 20.33
C ALA A 24 -5.41 2.79 20.79
N THR A 25 -4.86 2.21 21.86
CA THR A 25 -3.59 2.63 22.45
C THR A 25 -2.45 2.31 21.46
N LEU A 26 -2.16 3.27 20.59
CA LEU A 26 -1.13 3.20 19.55
C LEU A 26 0.26 3.33 20.18
N SER A 27 1.20 2.48 19.76
CA SER A 27 2.63 2.79 19.82
C SER A 27 2.85 4.16 19.16
N VAL A 28 3.34 5.13 19.94
CA VAL A 28 3.25 6.58 19.60
C VAL A 28 4.29 7.01 18.53
N ASN A 29 5.28 6.17 18.22
CA ASN A 29 6.41 6.52 17.35
C ASN A 29 6.27 5.93 15.94
N GLY A 30 6.52 6.74 14.90
CA GLY A 30 6.53 6.31 13.49
C GLY A 30 6.12 7.41 12.52
N ASN A 31 6.52 7.28 11.26
CA ASN A 31 6.17 8.21 10.17
C ASN A 31 5.05 7.67 9.25
N CYS A 32 4.66 6.40 9.41
CA CYS A 32 3.65 5.73 8.59
C CYS A 32 2.50 5.18 9.44
N LEU A 33 1.27 5.46 9.04
CA LEU A 33 0.07 4.84 9.58
C LEU A 33 -0.33 3.66 8.70
N GLY A 34 -0.93 2.62 9.26
CA GLY A 34 -1.48 1.50 8.51
C GLY A 34 -2.34 0.59 9.35
N TRP A 35 -2.68 -0.55 8.78
CA TRP A 35 -3.46 -1.61 9.42
C TRP A 35 -2.63 -2.89 9.42
N ALA A 36 -2.45 -3.48 10.60
CA ALA A 36 -1.64 -4.67 10.76
C ALA A 36 -2.37 -5.79 11.48
N ALA A 37 -2.07 -7.02 11.09
CA ALA A 37 -2.29 -8.19 11.93
C ALA A 37 -1.10 -8.32 12.89
N THR A 38 -1.38 -8.64 14.14
CA THR A 38 -0.36 -8.86 15.18
C THR A 38 -0.23 -10.34 15.57
N ASP A 39 -1.15 -11.19 15.10
CA ASP A 39 -1.21 -12.62 15.38
C ASP A 39 -1.95 -13.38 14.26
N GLU A 40 -2.05 -14.69 14.40
CA GLU A 40 -2.64 -15.63 13.43
C GLU A 40 -4.16 -15.55 13.29
N SER A 41 -4.86 -14.73 14.09
CA SER A 41 -6.27 -14.43 13.80
C SER A 41 -6.43 -13.71 12.45
N GLY A 42 -5.39 -13.00 12.02
CA GLY A 42 -5.40 -12.14 10.84
C GLY A 42 -6.31 -10.92 10.97
N VAL A 43 -6.79 -10.60 12.19
CA VAL A 43 -7.59 -9.40 12.44
C VAL A 43 -6.68 -8.18 12.33
N LEU A 44 -7.07 -7.26 11.46
CA LEU A 44 -6.32 -6.02 11.24
C LEU A 44 -6.75 -4.95 12.24
N SER A 45 -5.77 -4.25 12.81
CA SER A 45 -5.98 -3.11 13.69
C SER A 45 -5.05 -1.95 13.31
N PRO A 46 -5.40 -0.69 13.69
CA PRO A 46 -4.53 0.46 13.44
C PRO A 46 -3.13 0.26 14.02
N TYR A 47 -2.11 0.53 13.20
CA TYR A 47 -0.72 0.29 13.51
C TYR A 47 0.15 1.42 12.96
N LYS A 48 1.06 1.93 13.80
CA LYS A 48 2.00 2.99 13.44
C LYS A 48 3.42 2.43 13.41
N PHE A 49 4.17 2.77 12.37
CA PHE A 49 5.53 2.28 12.16
C PHE A 49 6.39 3.29 11.40
N THR A 50 7.68 2.98 11.30
CA THR A 50 8.64 3.79 10.55
C THR A 50 8.99 3.09 9.24
N ARG A 51 8.87 3.79 8.11
CA ARG A 51 9.54 3.42 6.87
C ARG A 51 10.88 4.14 6.78
N ARG A 52 11.82 3.50 6.09
CA ARG A 52 13.13 4.07 5.77
C ARG A 52 13.00 5.40 5.02
N ASP A 53 14.03 6.21 5.13
CA ASP A 53 14.15 7.46 4.38
C ASP A 53 14.26 7.19 2.87
N LEU A 54 13.94 8.23 2.09
CA LEU A 54 14.04 8.26 0.64
C LEU A 54 15.52 8.20 0.22
N ARG A 55 15.93 7.18 -0.53
CA ARG A 55 17.27 7.09 -1.12
C ARG A 55 17.28 7.73 -2.50
N ASN A 56 18.46 7.80 -3.10
CA ASN A 56 18.68 8.53 -4.34
C ASN A 56 17.83 8.07 -5.52
N ASP A 57 17.54 6.76 -5.61
CA ASP A 57 16.82 6.15 -6.74
C ASP A 57 15.38 5.75 -6.35
N ASP A 58 14.88 6.26 -5.23
CA ASP A 58 13.55 5.92 -4.72
C ASP A 58 12.47 6.94 -5.07
N VAL A 59 11.24 6.45 -5.07
CA VAL A 59 10.01 7.22 -5.16
C VAL A 59 9.21 7.01 -3.88
N SER A 60 8.84 8.09 -3.21
CA SER A 60 7.85 8.07 -2.13
C SER A 60 6.46 8.28 -2.73
N ILE A 61 5.54 7.37 -2.39
CA ILE A 61 4.21 7.30 -2.97
C ILE A 61 3.20 7.41 -1.85
N ARG A 62 2.40 8.47 -1.84
CA ARG A 62 1.23 8.56 -0.98
C ARG A 62 0.18 7.60 -1.53
N ILE A 63 -0.17 6.60 -0.73
CA ILE A 63 -1.12 5.57 -1.14
C ILE A 63 -2.52 6.17 -1.12
N THR A 64 -3.25 5.98 -2.21
CA THR A 64 -4.66 6.41 -2.31
C THR A 64 -5.59 5.21 -2.31
N HIS A 65 -5.14 4.11 -2.92
CA HIS A 65 -5.90 2.87 -3.03
C HIS A 65 -4.95 1.69 -2.90
N CYS A 66 -5.43 0.60 -2.31
CA CYS A 66 -4.79 -0.69 -2.36
C CYS A 66 -5.87 -1.75 -2.63
N GLY A 67 -5.65 -2.58 -3.64
CA GLY A 67 -6.49 -3.74 -3.89
C GLY A 67 -6.33 -4.81 -2.80
N ILE A 68 -7.26 -5.77 -2.79
CA ILE A 68 -7.30 -6.87 -1.84
C ILE A 68 -7.37 -8.16 -2.65
N CYS A 69 -6.45 -9.07 -2.36
CA CYS A 69 -6.46 -10.40 -2.95
C CYS A 69 -6.49 -11.50 -1.87
N TYR A 70 -6.54 -12.76 -2.31
CA TYR A 70 -6.57 -13.90 -1.39
C TYR A 70 -5.33 -13.97 -0.47
N ALA A 71 -4.15 -13.52 -0.94
CA ALA A 71 -2.94 -13.53 -0.12
C ALA A 71 -3.00 -12.55 1.06
N ASP A 72 -3.77 -11.45 0.94
CA ASP A 72 -4.01 -10.50 2.03
C ASP A 72 -4.90 -11.10 3.14
N VAL A 73 -5.54 -12.24 2.89
CA VAL A 73 -6.26 -13.02 3.91
C VAL A 73 -5.42 -14.20 4.38
N GLY A 74 -4.72 -14.87 3.46
CA GLY A 74 -3.93 -16.07 3.74
C GLY A 74 -2.70 -15.82 4.61
N PHE A 75 -1.88 -14.84 4.25
CA PHE A 75 -0.63 -14.55 4.97
C PHE A 75 -0.89 -14.03 6.39
N PRO A 76 -1.82 -13.09 6.65
CA PRO A 76 -2.10 -12.65 8.02
C PRO A 76 -2.64 -13.73 8.93
N ARG A 77 -3.29 -14.77 8.38
CA ARG A 77 -3.77 -15.94 9.13
C ARG A 77 -2.75 -17.07 9.20
N ASN A 78 -1.51 -16.80 8.80
CA ASN A 78 -0.40 -17.74 8.82
C ASN A 78 -0.70 -19.10 8.14
N LYS A 79 -1.49 -19.11 7.06
CA LYS A 79 -1.90 -20.37 6.37
C LYS A 79 -0.70 -21.20 5.89
N ASP A 80 0.41 -20.54 5.57
CA ASP A 80 1.63 -21.18 5.07
C ASP A 80 2.72 -21.33 6.16
N GLY A 81 2.42 -20.99 7.42
CA GLY A 81 3.33 -21.18 8.56
C GLY A 81 4.56 -20.27 8.60
N ASN A 82 4.63 -19.22 7.77
CA ASN A 82 5.81 -18.34 7.62
C ASN A 82 5.53 -16.84 7.87
N ALA A 83 4.40 -16.52 8.52
CA ALA A 83 3.98 -15.16 8.81
C ALA A 83 4.97 -14.45 9.77
N LYS A 84 5.27 -13.19 9.46
CA LYS A 84 6.11 -12.30 10.26
C LYS A 84 5.27 -11.14 10.76
N TYR A 85 4.96 -11.16 12.05
CA TYR A 85 4.16 -10.12 12.71
C TYR A 85 5.06 -9.01 13.32
N PRO A 86 4.57 -7.76 13.40
CA PRO A 86 3.29 -7.27 12.87
C PRO A 86 3.31 -7.16 11.34
N MET A 87 2.28 -7.72 10.70
CA MET A 87 2.15 -7.80 9.24
C MET A 87 1.21 -6.71 8.73
N VAL A 88 1.68 -5.86 7.83
CA VAL A 88 0.84 -4.90 7.08
C VAL A 88 0.66 -5.47 5.67
N PRO A 89 -0.54 -5.95 5.29
CA PRO A 89 -0.78 -6.52 3.96
C PRO A 89 -0.88 -5.47 2.85
N GLY A 90 -1.19 -5.95 1.64
CA GLY A 90 -1.45 -5.13 0.46
C GLY A 90 -0.26 -5.11 -0.52
N HIS A 91 -0.50 -5.59 -1.74
CA HIS A 91 0.49 -5.59 -2.81
C HIS A 91 -0.06 -5.13 -4.17
N GLU A 92 -1.27 -4.57 -4.17
CA GLU A 92 -1.94 -4.01 -5.34
C GLU A 92 -2.08 -2.49 -5.14
N ILE A 93 -0.95 -1.79 -5.10
CA ILE A 93 -0.87 -0.41 -4.59
C ILE A 93 -1.05 0.58 -5.73
N ALA A 94 -1.91 1.59 -5.53
CA ALA A 94 -2.02 2.75 -6.40
C ALA A 94 -1.98 4.06 -5.58
N GLY A 95 -1.24 5.03 -6.08
CA GLY A 95 -0.95 6.26 -5.35
C GLY A 95 -0.48 7.40 -6.21
N ILE A 96 -0.07 8.46 -5.51
CA ILE A 96 0.44 9.68 -6.11
C ILE A 96 1.87 9.88 -5.59
N VAL A 97 2.80 10.16 -6.49
CA VAL A 97 4.18 10.48 -6.13
C VAL A 97 4.20 11.72 -5.24
N GLN A 98 4.75 11.57 -4.04
CA GLN A 98 4.91 12.65 -3.06
C GLN A 98 6.31 13.28 -3.15
N GLU A 99 7.35 12.45 -3.25
CA GLU A 99 8.75 12.86 -3.32
C GLU A 99 9.54 11.88 -4.21
N VAL A 100 10.61 12.36 -4.83
CA VAL A 100 11.52 11.54 -5.66
C VAL A 100 12.96 11.78 -5.24
N GLY A 101 13.77 10.73 -5.27
CA GLY A 101 15.20 10.83 -5.02
C GLY A 101 15.92 11.57 -6.16
N PRO A 102 17.11 12.15 -5.90
CA PRO A 102 17.87 12.95 -6.87
C PRO A 102 18.25 12.25 -8.18
N ASN A 103 18.30 10.90 -8.19
CA ASN A 103 18.65 10.13 -9.38
C ASN A 103 17.42 9.59 -10.12
N VAL A 104 16.21 9.84 -9.60
CA VAL A 104 14.98 9.40 -10.26
C VAL A 104 14.74 10.26 -11.49
N HIS A 105 14.50 9.60 -12.61
CA HIS A 105 14.26 10.27 -13.90
C HIS A 105 12.91 9.90 -14.51
N GLY A 106 12.33 8.76 -14.12
CA GLY A 106 11.07 8.26 -14.69
C GLY A 106 9.79 8.90 -14.12
N PHE A 107 9.89 9.63 -13.01
CA PHE A 107 8.74 10.12 -12.24
C PHE A 107 8.96 11.52 -11.71
N LYS A 108 7.85 12.25 -11.51
CA LYS A 108 7.82 13.53 -10.80
C LYS A 108 6.68 13.56 -9.79
N VAL A 109 6.78 14.47 -8.82
CA VAL A 109 5.72 14.74 -7.84
C VAL A 109 4.39 15.01 -8.55
N GLY A 110 3.33 14.37 -8.07
CA GLY A 110 1.99 14.44 -8.65
C GLY A 110 1.65 13.35 -9.68
N ASP A 111 2.63 12.57 -10.14
CA ASP A 111 2.35 11.46 -11.06
C ASP A 111 1.51 10.37 -10.37
N HIS A 112 0.57 9.78 -11.12
CA HIS A 112 -0.17 8.60 -10.70
C HIS A 112 0.63 7.35 -11.00
N VAL A 113 0.85 6.53 -9.97
CA VAL A 113 1.73 5.37 -10.04
C VAL A 113 1.19 4.17 -9.27
N GLY A 114 1.68 2.98 -9.62
CA GLY A 114 1.42 1.75 -8.89
C GLY A 114 2.69 1.02 -8.44
N VAL A 115 2.54 0.18 -7.42
CA VAL A 115 3.58 -0.76 -6.94
C VAL A 115 2.94 -2.14 -6.78
N GLY A 116 3.62 -3.15 -7.31
CA GLY A 116 3.12 -4.53 -7.36
C GLY A 116 3.57 -5.42 -6.21
N ILE A 117 3.79 -6.70 -6.53
CA ILE A 117 4.07 -7.79 -5.58
C ILE A 117 5.50 -7.86 -5.02
N PHE A 118 6.45 -7.12 -5.58
CA PHE A 118 7.82 -7.04 -5.09
C PHE A 118 8.32 -5.60 -5.02
N VAL A 119 9.21 -5.35 -4.06
CA VAL A 119 9.75 -4.01 -3.71
C VAL A 119 11.27 -3.97 -3.69
N ASN A 120 11.96 -5.10 -3.90
CA ASN A 120 13.41 -5.12 -4.06
C ASN A 120 13.89 -6.38 -4.81
N SER A 121 15.13 -6.32 -5.29
CA SER A 121 15.86 -7.43 -5.93
C SER A 121 17.38 -7.20 -5.79
N CYS A 122 18.19 -8.14 -6.27
CA CYS A 122 19.66 -7.98 -6.20
C CYS A 122 20.20 -6.88 -7.11
N ARG A 123 19.47 -6.53 -8.18
CA ARG A 123 19.84 -5.53 -9.20
C ARG A 123 21.14 -5.85 -9.97
N ASP A 124 21.76 -7.00 -9.75
CA ASP A 124 23.08 -7.36 -10.30
C ASP A 124 23.14 -8.69 -11.06
N CYS A 125 22.07 -9.51 -11.07
CA CYS A 125 21.98 -10.71 -11.92
C CYS A 125 21.45 -10.39 -13.33
N ASP A 126 21.55 -11.36 -14.25
CA ASP A 126 21.07 -11.19 -15.64
C ASP A 126 19.59 -10.83 -15.69
N TYR A 127 18.73 -11.53 -14.93
CA TYR A 127 17.32 -11.21 -14.86
C TYR A 127 17.05 -9.78 -14.39
N CYS A 128 17.80 -9.30 -13.40
CA CYS A 128 17.63 -7.93 -12.94
C CYS A 128 18.14 -6.90 -13.95
N ARG A 129 19.24 -7.18 -14.67
CA ARG A 129 19.71 -6.31 -15.76
C ARG A 129 18.67 -6.18 -16.87
N ASP A 130 17.95 -7.27 -17.15
CA ASP A 130 16.93 -7.35 -18.19
C ASP A 130 15.54 -6.86 -17.74
N GLY A 131 15.40 -6.29 -16.53
CA GLY A 131 14.11 -5.81 -16.03
C GLY A 131 13.11 -6.92 -15.67
N GLN A 132 13.63 -8.11 -15.37
CA GLN A 132 12.89 -9.28 -14.90
C GLN A 132 13.17 -9.52 -13.41
N GLU A 133 13.05 -8.48 -12.58
CA GLU A 133 13.41 -8.53 -11.16
C GLU A 133 12.64 -9.62 -10.38
N ILE A 134 11.44 -10.01 -10.83
CA ILE A 134 10.67 -11.13 -10.27
C ILE A 134 11.44 -12.47 -10.35
N SER A 135 12.31 -12.63 -11.34
CA SER A 135 13.14 -13.81 -11.58
C SER A 135 14.56 -13.65 -11.02
N CYS A 136 14.78 -12.68 -10.13
CA CYS A 136 16.05 -12.47 -9.46
C CYS A 136 16.64 -13.77 -8.89
N GLU A 137 17.90 -14.07 -9.21
CA GLU A 137 18.59 -15.29 -8.76
C GLU A 137 18.76 -15.34 -7.23
N LYS A 138 18.84 -14.18 -6.58
CA LYS A 138 18.88 -14.06 -5.11
C LYS A 138 17.49 -13.98 -4.47
N GLY A 139 16.44 -14.15 -5.28
CA GLY A 139 15.03 -13.97 -4.88
C GLY A 139 14.57 -12.51 -4.97
N ALA A 140 13.34 -12.32 -5.43
CA ALA A 140 12.65 -11.03 -5.32
C ALA A 140 12.14 -10.83 -3.89
N VAL A 141 12.21 -9.60 -3.39
CA VAL A 141 11.70 -9.24 -2.07
C VAL A 141 10.24 -8.83 -2.20
N LEU A 142 9.33 -9.57 -1.56
CA LEU A 142 7.90 -9.29 -1.63
C LEU A 142 7.50 -8.02 -0.88
N THR A 143 6.42 -7.37 -1.34
CA THR A 143 5.92 -6.10 -0.82
C THR A 143 5.54 -6.13 0.65
N TYR A 144 5.20 -7.30 1.19
CA TYR A 144 5.04 -7.53 2.62
C TYR A 144 5.43 -8.96 3.01
N ASN A 145 5.61 -9.20 4.32
CA ASN A 145 5.95 -10.50 4.91
C ASN A 145 7.32 -11.09 4.48
N HIS A 146 8.17 -10.28 3.85
CA HIS A 146 9.52 -10.67 3.43
C HIS A 146 10.59 -9.93 4.24
N VAL A 147 11.77 -10.53 4.36
CA VAL A 147 12.95 -9.84 4.91
C VAL A 147 13.64 -9.11 3.75
N ASP A 148 13.81 -7.80 3.85
CA ASP A 148 14.56 -7.01 2.87
C ASP A 148 16.08 -7.11 3.12
N ALA A 149 16.88 -6.62 2.17
CA ALA A 149 18.35 -6.64 2.23
C ALA A 149 18.94 -5.91 3.45
N ASP A 150 18.19 -4.97 4.05
CA ASP A 150 18.57 -4.28 5.28
C ASP A 150 18.11 -4.98 6.57
N GLY A 151 17.53 -6.18 6.44
CA GLY A 151 17.02 -6.98 7.55
C GLY A 151 15.64 -6.56 8.06
N THR A 152 15.04 -5.51 7.51
CA THR A 152 13.68 -5.10 7.89
C THR A 152 12.63 -6.03 7.30
N ILE A 153 11.47 -6.12 7.98
CA ILE A 153 10.32 -6.83 7.41
C ILE A 153 9.53 -5.87 6.54
N THR A 154 9.30 -6.24 5.29
CA THR A 154 8.52 -5.44 4.34
C THR A 154 7.07 -5.28 4.81
N LYS A 155 6.52 -4.08 4.57
CA LYS A 155 5.16 -3.68 4.99
C LYS A 155 4.42 -3.08 3.80
N GLY A 156 3.25 -3.63 3.53
CA GLY A 156 2.52 -3.43 2.29
C GLY A 156 1.64 -2.19 2.23
N GLY A 157 0.71 -2.23 1.29
CA GLY A 157 -0.15 -1.15 0.84
C GLY A 157 -1.27 -0.74 1.78
N PHE A 158 -1.57 -1.50 2.83
CA PHE A 158 -2.58 -1.12 3.83
C PHE A 158 -2.00 -0.07 4.80
N SER A 159 -1.43 0.99 4.23
CA SER A 159 -0.70 2.03 4.93
C SER A 159 -0.80 3.36 4.18
N SER A 160 -0.40 4.45 4.83
CA SER A 160 -0.57 5.81 4.31
C SER A 160 0.38 6.16 3.17
N TYR A 161 1.56 5.54 3.11
CA TYR A 161 2.52 5.74 2.02
C TYR A 161 3.45 4.53 1.89
N ILE A 162 4.19 4.45 0.78
CA ILE A 162 5.26 3.47 0.55
C ILE A 162 6.46 4.16 -0.11
N VAL A 163 7.66 3.62 0.10
CA VAL A 163 8.89 4.02 -0.59
C VAL A 163 9.38 2.81 -1.37
N ALA A 164 9.59 2.98 -2.67
CA ALA A 164 10.08 1.93 -3.56
C ALA A 164 11.10 2.49 -4.55
N HIS A 165 12.02 1.65 -5.00
CA HIS A 165 12.97 2.00 -6.05
C HIS A 165 12.23 2.29 -7.36
N GLU A 166 12.63 3.30 -8.15
CA GLU A 166 11.88 3.75 -9.34
C GLU A 166 11.57 2.63 -10.34
N ARG A 167 12.50 1.68 -10.52
CA ARG A 167 12.35 0.47 -11.36
C ARG A 167 11.14 -0.41 -11.00
N LEU A 168 10.64 -0.31 -9.78
CA LEU A 168 9.55 -1.12 -9.24
C LEU A 168 8.23 -0.34 -9.15
N VAL A 169 8.23 0.87 -9.71
CA VAL A 169 7.09 1.78 -9.78
C VAL A 169 6.60 1.80 -11.22
N PHE A 170 5.28 1.73 -11.40
CA PHE A 170 4.66 1.71 -12.73
C PHE A 170 3.86 2.99 -12.95
N SER A 171 4.09 3.67 -14.06
CA SER A 171 3.30 4.86 -14.43
C SER A 171 1.88 4.47 -14.85
N MET A 172 0.88 5.15 -14.29
CA MET A 172 -0.52 4.99 -14.68
C MET A 172 -0.97 6.02 -15.73
N SER A 173 -0.07 6.91 -16.15
CA SER A 173 -0.35 8.05 -17.03
C SER A 173 -0.89 7.66 -18.42
N ASN A 174 -0.75 6.39 -18.83
CA ASN A 174 -1.23 5.88 -20.12
C ASN A 174 -2.49 5.00 -20.02
N VAL A 175 -2.95 4.64 -18.82
CA VAL A 175 -4.05 3.66 -18.67
C VAL A 175 -5.41 4.34 -18.41
N MET A 176 -5.42 5.53 -17.77
CA MET A 176 -6.67 6.23 -17.43
C MET A 176 -7.06 7.35 -18.41
N CYS A 177 -6.18 7.73 -19.34
CA CYS A 177 -6.38 8.85 -20.27
C CYS A 177 -6.72 8.42 -21.71
N GLN A 178 -7.09 7.16 -21.92
CA GLN A 178 -7.90 6.80 -23.09
C GLN A 178 -9.36 7.02 -22.68
N PRO A 179 -10.01 8.14 -23.06
CA PRO A 179 -11.46 8.11 -23.11
C PRO A 179 -11.86 6.92 -23.98
N VAL A 180 -12.96 6.25 -23.63
CA VAL A 180 -13.59 5.17 -24.41
C VAL A 180 -14.13 5.74 -25.74
N LEU A 181 -13.24 6.26 -26.58
CA LEU A 181 -13.50 6.90 -27.86
C LEU A 181 -12.66 6.19 -28.93
N LEU A 182 -12.93 4.90 -29.14
CA LEU A 182 -12.52 4.18 -30.34
C LEU A 182 -13.51 3.05 -30.64
N TYR A 183 -14.76 3.44 -30.90
CA TYR A 183 -15.73 2.70 -31.71
C TYR A 183 -16.61 3.69 -32.48
N HIS A 184 -16.00 4.48 -33.39
CA HIS A 184 -16.77 5.20 -34.41
C HIS A 184 -15.98 5.49 -35.69
N HIS A 185 -15.16 4.54 -36.16
CA HIS A 185 -14.77 4.46 -37.56
C HIS A 185 -14.50 3.00 -37.91
N LEU A 186 -15.57 2.27 -38.19
CA LEU A 186 -15.66 1.08 -39.04
C LEU A 186 -17.08 0.53 -38.87
N LEU A 187 -18.03 1.17 -39.56
CA LEU A 187 -19.20 0.62 -40.26
C LEU A 187 -19.90 1.78 -40.97
#